data_AF-A0A5J4TSV5-F1
#
_entry.id   AF-A0A5J4TSV5-F1
#
_cell.length_a   1.000
_cell.length_b   1.000
_cell.length_c   1.000
_cell.angle_alpha   90.00
_cell.angle_beta   90.00
_cell.angle_gamma   90.00
#
_symmetry.space_group_name_H-M   'P 1'
#
loop_
_entity.id
_entity.type
_entity.pdbx_description
1 polymer ?
#
loop_
_entity_poly.entity_id
_entity_poly.type
_entity_poly.pdbx_seq_one_letter_code
_entity_poly.pdbx_strand_id
1 'polypeptide(L)'
;HTFSLEDYLWNEMKEVKHDNGKPLFEFYGDHATRDKNKQGPIINFNVIDKNGEYFGYINIATLATQKNIHLRTGCACNPGACYDYLNIPSDLIKETAANVLKSTHKQKLDIVNGRPIGSIRISFGYISTFEDAEIVYNFFTNTFRNKNVQQFLDEMDLTQKQYINEENEKKQFEKEV
;
A
#
# COMPACT_ATOMS: atom_id res chain seq x y z
N HIS A 1 -12.65 19.08 -9.88
CA HIS A 1 -13.16 18.02 -9.01
C HIS A 1 -12.06 17.02 -8.65
N THR A 2 -11.79 15.99 -9.45
CA THR A 2 -10.86 14.90 -9.07
C THR A 2 -9.43 15.33 -8.80
N PHE A 3 -8.91 16.31 -9.54
CA PHE A 3 -7.60 16.92 -9.26
C PHE A 3 -7.55 17.62 -7.90
N SER A 4 -8.66 18.22 -7.46
CA SER A 4 -8.75 18.87 -6.14
C SER A 4 -8.75 17.84 -5.00
N LEU A 5 -9.34 16.66 -5.20
CA LEU A 5 -9.27 15.55 -4.24
C LEU A 5 -7.85 15.01 -4.12
N GLU A 6 -7.17 14.84 -5.25
CA GLU A 6 -5.78 14.42 -5.29
C GLU A 6 -4.86 15.43 -4.59
N ASP A 7 -4.95 16.72 -4.94
CA ASP A 7 -4.14 17.78 -4.33
C ASP A 7 -4.43 17.91 -2.83
N TYR A 8 -5.70 17.80 -2.40
CA TYR A 8 -6.07 17.78 -0.98
C TYR A 8 -5.40 16.63 -0.25
N LEU A 9 -5.64 15.40 -0.70
CA LEU A 9 -5.14 14.21 0.00
C LEU A 9 -3.61 14.16 0.00
N TRP A 10 -2.96 14.52 -1.11
CA TRP A 10 -1.51 14.56 -1.17
C TRP A 10 -0.92 15.59 -0.19
N ASN A 11 -1.53 16.78 -0.08
CA ASN A 11 -1.07 17.81 0.87
C ASN A 11 -1.22 17.37 2.32
N GLU A 12 -2.26 16.61 2.67
CA GLU A 12 -2.42 16.04 4.01
C GLU A 12 -1.41 14.91 4.25
N MET A 13 -1.30 13.96 3.32
CA MET A 13 -0.44 12.79 3.48
C MET A 13 1.04 13.14 3.54
N LYS A 14 1.53 14.13 2.77
CA LYS A 14 2.96 14.47 2.71
C LYS A 14 3.54 14.96 4.04
N GLU A 15 2.70 15.53 4.91
CA GLU A 15 3.12 16.05 6.21
C GLU A 15 3.14 14.97 7.30
N VAL A 16 2.60 13.78 7.01
CA VAL A 16 2.52 12.70 7.99
C VAL A 16 3.89 12.11 8.28
N LYS A 17 4.28 12.19 9.56
CA LYS A 17 5.52 11.65 10.09
C LYS A 17 5.25 10.75 11.28
N HIS A 18 6.12 9.76 11.45
CA HIS A 18 6.30 9.04 12.70
C HIS A 18 6.72 10.00 13.82
N ASP A 19 6.55 9.58 15.07
CA ASP A 19 6.95 10.37 16.25
C ASP A 19 8.47 10.64 16.28
N ASN A 20 9.26 9.80 15.60
CA ASN A 20 10.70 10.01 15.43
C ASN A 20 11.06 10.92 14.25
N GLY A 21 10.07 11.56 13.61
CA GLY A 21 10.25 12.53 12.53
C GLY A 21 10.44 11.93 11.13
N LYS A 22 10.56 10.60 10.98
CA LYS A 22 10.63 9.96 9.65
C LYS A 22 9.27 10.04 8.93
N PRO A 23 9.24 10.21 7.60
CA PRO A 23 7.99 10.25 6.84
C PRO A 23 7.30 8.88 6.83
N LEU A 24 5.97 8.87 6.79
CA LEU A 24 5.17 7.65 6.64
C LEU A 24 5.10 7.17 5.17
N PHE A 25 5.25 8.08 4.22
CA PHE A 25 5.04 7.81 2.80
C PHE A 25 6.25 8.23 1.96
N GLU A 26 6.56 7.43 0.95
CA GLU A 26 7.43 7.82 -0.17
C GLU A 26 6.57 7.97 -1.42
N PHE A 27 6.51 9.18 -1.99
CA PHE A 27 5.66 9.49 -3.14
C PHE A 27 6.41 9.40 -4.47
N TYR A 28 5.70 9.03 -5.53
CA TYR A 28 6.20 8.99 -6.90
C TYR A 28 5.31 9.80 -7.84
N GLY A 29 5.89 10.80 -8.49
CA GLY A 29 5.19 11.65 -9.46
C GLY A 29 5.41 13.15 -9.21
N ASP A 30 4.78 13.97 -10.04
CA ASP A 30 4.98 15.41 -10.09
C ASP A 30 3.95 16.18 -9.25
N HIS A 31 3.52 15.59 -8.12
CA HIS A 31 2.48 16.12 -7.23
C HIS A 31 2.74 17.57 -6.80
N ALA A 32 3.99 17.89 -6.46
CA ALA A 32 4.38 19.23 -6.00
C ALA A 32 4.21 20.33 -7.06
N THR A 33 4.13 19.97 -8.35
CA THR A 33 3.96 20.95 -9.42
C THR A 33 2.56 21.56 -9.45
N ARG A 34 1.56 20.84 -8.92
CA ARG A 34 0.13 21.21 -8.95
C ARG A 34 -0.36 21.56 -10.36
N ASP A 35 0.27 20.99 -11.39
CA ASP A 35 -0.09 21.18 -12.79
C ASP A 35 -0.88 19.96 -13.27
N LYS A 36 -2.18 20.15 -13.50
CA LYS A 36 -3.10 19.10 -14.00
C LYS A 36 -2.71 18.52 -15.36
N ASN A 37 -1.82 19.18 -16.12
CA ASN A 37 -1.31 18.67 -17.40
C ASN A 37 -0.12 17.72 -17.22
N LYS A 38 0.50 17.69 -16.02
CA LYS A 38 1.63 16.83 -15.67
C LYS A 38 1.23 15.74 -14.68
N GLN A 39 0.42 16.10 -13.68
CA GLN A 39 -0.08 15.20 -12.65
C GLN A 39 -1.58 15.00 -12.81
N GLY A 40 -2.00 13.75 -12.99
CA GLY A 40 -3.41 13.37 -12.99
C GLY A 40 -3.99 13.18 -11.57
N PRO A 41 -5.28 12.86 -11.44
CA PRO A 41 -5.95 12.65 -10.15
C PRO A 41 -5.62 11.28 -9.51
N ILE A 42 -4.33 10.97 -9.42
CA ILE A 42 -3.79 9.75 -8.83
C ILE A 42 -2.69 10.11 -7.82
N ILE A 43 -2.50 9.28 -6.81
CA ILE A 43 -1.36 9.36 -5.88
C ILE A 43 -0.65 8.01 -5.88
N ASN A 44 0.61 7.98 -6.32
CA ASN A 44 1.45 6.78 -6.23
C ASN A 44 2.44 6.93 -5.07
N PHE A 45 2.56 5.90 -4.25
CA PHE A 45 3.44 5.91 -3.09
C PHE A 45 3.75 4.50 -2.58
N ASN A 46 4.71 4.41 -1.68
CA ASN A 46 4.90 3.28 -0.77
C ASN A 46 4.84 3.76 0.69
N VAL A 47 4.56 2.84 1.61
CA VAL A 47 4.46 3.14 3.05
C VAL A 47 5.73 2.67 3.76
N ILE A 48 6.32 3.56 4.53
CA ILE A 48 7.55 3.35 5.28
C ILE A 48 7.20 3.22 6.76
N ASP A 49 7.90 2.36 7.48
CA ASP A 49 7.74 2.15 8.90
C ASP A 49 8.64 3.09 9.74
N LYS A 50 8.48 3.07 11.06
CA LYS A 50 9.29 3.94 11.94
C LYS A 50 10.81 3.65 11.88
N ASN A 51 11.21 2.46 11.43
CA ASN A 51 12.62 2.09 11.28
C ASN A 51 13.18 2.49 9.92
N GLY A 52 12.34 2.79 8.93
CA GLY A 52 12.73 3.09 7.54
C GLY A 52 12.58 1.89 6.60
N GLU A 53 11.89 0.83 7.04
CA GLU A 53 11.58 -0.35 6.24
C GLU A 53 10.24 -0.18 5.53
N TYR A 54 9.99 -0.93 4.46
CA TYR A 54 8.74 -0.83 3.71
C TYR A 54 7.71 -1.84 4.19
N PHE A 55 6.47 -1.39 4.35
CA PHE A 55 5.34 -2.30 4.46
C PHE A 55 5.00 -2.87 3.08
N GLY A 56 4.88 -4.19 2.99
CA GLY A 56 4.53 -4.88 1.75
C GLY A 56 3.14 -4.48 1.21
N TYR A 57 3.07 -4.04 -0.04
CA TYR A 57 1.83 -3.54 -0.64
C TYR A 57 0.73 -4.61 -0.76
N ILE A 58 1.08 -5.91 -0.76
CA ILE A 58 0.08 -7.00 -0.82
C ILE A 58 -0.71 -7.06 0.48
N ASN A 59 -0.01 -6.95 1.61
CA ASN A 59 -0.63 -6.94 2.92
C ASN A 59 -1.49 -5.68 3.13
N ILE A 60 -0.99 -4.53 2.68
CA ILE A 60 -1.75 -3.28 2.70
C ILE A 60 -3.03 -3.40 1.88
N ALA A 61 -2.96 -3.93 0.65
CA ALA A 61 -4.13 -4.12 -0.20
C ALA A 61 -5.16 -5.08 0.42
N THR A 62 -4.68 -6.15 1.07
CA THR A 62 -5.53 -7.12 1.78
C THR A 62 -6.30 -6.44 2.90
N LEU A 63 -5.60 -5.68 3.75
CA LEU A 63 -6.23 -4.98 4.88
C LEU A 63 -7.15 -3.85 4.41
N ALA A 64 -6.77 -3.11 3.36
CA ALA A 64 -7.61 -2.07 2.77
C ALA A 64 -8.93 -2.67 2.24
N THR A 65 -8.87 -3.83 1.59
CA THR A 65 -10.06 -4.55 1.10
C THR A 65 -11.01 -4.93 2.24
N GLN A 66 -10.48 -5.38 3.38
CA GLN A 66 -11.29 -5.66 4.59
C GLN A 66 -11.97 -4.40 5.16
N LYS A 67 -11.47 -3.21 4.82
CA LYS A 67 -12.05 -1.91 5.19
C LYS A 67 -12.87 -1.28 4.04
N ASN A 68 -13.21 -2.04 3.01
CA ASN A 68 -13.90 -1.59 1.80
C ASN A 68 -13.15 -0.50 1.00
N ILE A 69 -11.82 -0.48 1.08
CA ILE A 69 -10.96 0.42 0.33
C ILE A 69 -10.25 -0.38 -0.76
N HIS A 70 -10.51 -0.02 -2.02
CA HIS A 70 -9.95 -0.71 -3.17
C HIS A 70 -8.74 0.05 -3.71
N LEU A 71 -7.55 -0.43 -3.35
CA LEU A 71 -6.29 0.13 -3.82
C LEU A 71 -5.79 -0.60 -5.07
N ARG A 72 -5.10 0.11 -5.95
CA ARG A 72 -4.32 -0.52 -7.03
C ARG A 72 -2.89 -0.70 -6.55
N THR A 73 -2.36 -1.91 -6.61
CA THR A 73 -1.02 -2.20 -6.13
C THR A 73 -0.20 -2.99 -7.14
N GLY A 74 1.12 -2.93 -7.01
CA GLY A 74 2.07 -3.67 -7.82
C GLY A 74 2.84 -2.78 -8.78
N CYS A 75 3.54 -3.41 -9.72
CA CYS A 75 4.26 -2.72 -10.76
C CYS A 75 3.27 -2.46 -11.91
N ALA A 76 3.06 -1.18 -12.27
CA ALA A 76 2.17 -0.82 -13.38
C ALA A 76 2.59 -1.56 -14.66
N CYS A 77 1.71 -1.64 -15.67
CA CYS A 77 1.88 -2.46 -16.89
C CYS A 77 3.18 -2.20 -17.70
N ASN A 78 4.00 -1.24 -17.28
CA ASN A 78 5.34 -0.97 -17.77
C ASN A 78 6.37 -1.20 -16.64
N PRO A 79 6.96 -2.42 -16.55
CA PRO A 79 7.92 -2.75 -15.50
C PRO A 79 9.22 -1.94 -15.59
N GLY A 80 9.65 -1.55 -16.79
CA GLY A 80 10.84 -0.71 -16.96
C GLY A 80 10.67 0.66 -16.31
N ALA A 81 9.58 1.37 -16.63
CA ALA A 81 9.28 2.66 -16.01
C ALA A 81 9.06 2.55 -14.50
N CYS A 82 8.41 1.47 -14.05
CA CYS A 82 8.21 1.19 -12.64
C CYS A 82 9.53 1.04 -11.88
N TYR A 83 10.51 0.30 -12.43
CA TYR A 83 11.82 0.16 -11.81
C TYR A 83 12.62 1.47 -11.78
N ASP A 84 12.52 2.28 -12.84
CA ASP A 84 13.15 3.60 -12.89
C ASP A 84 12.56 4.52 -11.80
N TYR A 85 11.22 4.60 -11.68
CA TYR A 85 10.56 5.43 -10.65
C TYR A 85 10.84 4.96 -9.22
N LEU A 86 11.00 3.65 -9.01
CA LEU A 86 11.36 3.05 -7.73
C LEU A 86 12.88 3.10 -7.45
N ASN A 87 13.66 3.69 -8.36
CA ASN A 87 15.13 3.74 -8.30
C ASN A 87 15.76 2.37 -8.03
N ILE A 88 15.23 1.30 -8.64
CA ILE A 88 15.69 -0.07 -8.42
C ILE A 88 17.02 -0.28 -9.15
N PRO A 89 18.10 -0.70 -8.45
CA PRO A 89 19.38 -1.01 -9.07
C PRO A 89 19.27 -2.12 -10.13
N SER A 90 20.06 -2.03 -11.20
CA SER A 90 19.97 -2.96 -12.35
C SER A 90 20.27 -4.43 -12.02
N ASP A 91 21.11 -4.69 -11.02
CA ASP A 91 21.36 -5.98 -10.41
C ASP A 91 20.11 -6.52 -9.70
N LEU A 92 19.43 -5.67 -8.93
CA LEU A 92 18.17 -6.01 -8.27
C LEU A 92 17.03 -6.25 -9.26
N ILE A 93 17.04 -5.60 -10.44
CA ILE A 93 16.07 -5.86 -11.51
C ILE A 93 16.19 -7.31 -12.02
N LYS A 94 17.42 -7.81 -12.23
CA LYS A 94 17.66 -9.19 -12.68
C LYS A 94 17.21 -10.19 -11.64
N GLU A 95 17.51 -9.92 -10.37
CA GLU A 95 17.09 -10.75 -9.25
C GLU A 95 15.56 -10.75 -9.11
N THR A 96 14.93 -9.57 -9.19
CA THR A 96 13.47 -9.41 -9.15
C THR A 96 12.81 -10.18 -10.30
N ALA A 97 13.30 -10.06 -11.52
CA ALA A 97 12.80 -10.81 -12.66
C ALA A 97 12.93 -12.33 -12.46
N ALA A 98 14.06 -12.79 -11.94
CA ALA A 98 14.27 -14.20 -11.61
C ALA A 98 13.33 -14.67 -10.49
N ASN A 99 13.11 -13.86 -9.47
CA ASN A 99 12.23 -14.15 -8.35
C ASN A 99 10.76 -14.18 -8.78
N VAL A 100 10.31 -13.25 -9.62
CA VAL A 100 8.96 -13.26 -10.21
C VAL A 100 8.74 -14.52 -11.02
N LEU A 101 9.71 -14.92 -11.87
CA LEU A 101 9.62 -16.14 -12.68
C LEU A 101 9.61 -17.43 -11.85
N LYS A 102 10.28 -17.44 -10.70
CA LYS A 102 10.33 -18.57 -9.77
C LYS A 102 9.18 -18.57 -8.76
N SER A 103 8.56 -17.41 -8.54
CA SER A 103 7.48 -17.27 -7.57
C SER A 103 6.29 -18.10 -8.02
N THR A 104 5.76 -18.90 -7.09
CA THR A 104 4.45 -19.51 -7.28
C THR A 104 3.39 -18.48 -6.87
N HIS A 105 2.15 -18.63 -7.38
CA HIS A 105 1.01 -17.77 -7.04
C HIS A 105 0.76 -17.55 -5.53
N LYS A 106 1.37 -18.35 -4.66
CA LYS A 106 1.21 -18.31 -3.20
C LYS A 106 2.26 -17.44 -2.48
N GLN A 107 3.34 -17.04 -3.13
CA GLN A 107 4.41 -16.29 -2.48
C GLN A 107 4.16 -14.77 -2.65
N LYS A 108 4.08 -14.05 -1.53
CA LYS A 108 3.99 -12.58 -1.53
C LYS A 108 5.36 -12.03 -1.91
N LEU A 109 5.52 -11.69 -3.18
CA LEU A 109 6.73 -11.07 -3.71
C LEU A 109 6.46 -9.58 -3.93
N ASP A 110 6.39 -8.82 -2.85
CA ASP A 110 6.23 -7.36 -2.88
C ASP A 110 7.49 -6.60 -2.45
N ILE A 111 8.37 -7.23 -1.66
CA ILE A 111 9.66 -6.69 -1.23
C ILE A 111 10.81 -7.62 -1.65
N VAL A 112 11.88 -7.07 -2.25
CA VAL A 112 13.14 -7.78 -2.57
C VAL A 112 14.31 -6.94 -2.05
N ASN A 113 15.20 -7.54 -1.26
CA ASN A 113 16.34 -6.87 -0.61
C ASN A 113 15.95 -5.57 0.12
N GLY A 114 14.82 -5.60 0.84
CA GLY A 114 14.31 -4.47 1.60
C GLY A 114 13.70 -3.35 0.75
N ARG A 115 13.55 -3.52 -0.57
CA ARG A 115 12.91 -2.55 -1.46
C ARG A 115 11.62 -3.08 -2.06
N PRO A 116 10.59 -2.23 -2.20
CA PRO A 116 9.37 -2.63 -2.88
C PRO A 116 9.62 -2.78 -4.38
N ILE A 117 9.06 -3.82 -4.99
CA ILE A 117 9.14 -4.06 -6.44
C ILE A 117 7.87 -3.57 -7.17
N GLY A 118 7.11 -2.72 -6.50
CA GLY A 118 5.86 -2.12 -6.97
C GLY A 118 5.48 -0.92 -6.10
N SER A 119 4.30 -0.37 -6.35
CA SER A 119 3.78 0.76 -5.57
C SER A 119 2.29 0.60 -5.30
N ILE A 120 1.79 1.45 -4.40
CA ILE A 120 0.37 1.63 -4.13
C ILE A 120 -0.10 2.87 -4.90
N ARG A 121 -1.27 2.76 -5.52
CA ARG A 121 -1.92 3.85 -6.25
C ARG A 121 -3.35 4.08 -5.79
N ILE A 122 -3.61 5.31 -5.37
CA ILE A 122 -4.97 5.85 -5.21
C ILE A 122 -5.37 6.52 -6.52
N SER A 123 -6.62 6.37 -6.94
CA SER A 123 -7.13 6.99 -8.17
C SER A 123 -8.53 7.52 -7.93
N PHE A 124 -8.72 8.82 -8.08
CA PHE A 124 -10.01 9.46 -7.87
C PHE A 124 -10.85 9.48 -9.14
N GLY A 125 -12.09 9.02 -9.02
CA GLY A 125 -13.09 9.05 -10.08
C GLY A 125 -14.06 10.21 -9.91
N TYR A 126 -14.92 10.42 -10.91
CA TYR A 126 -15.94 11.47 -10.87
C TYR A 126 -16.84 11.40 -9.62
N ILE A 127 -17.17 10.19 -9.18
CA ILE A 127 -18.03 9.93 -8.01
C ILE A 127 -17.31 10.06 -6.67
N SER A 128 -15.97 10.16 -6.67
CA SER A 128 -15.20 10.25 -5.43
C SER A 128 -15.45 11.58 -4.74
N THR A 129 -15.34 11.58 -3.41
CA THR A 129 -15.65 12.70 -2.53
C THR A 129 -14.47 13.05 -1.62
N PHE A 130 -14.53 14.17 -0.90
CA PHE A 130 -13.49 14.53 0.08
C PHE A 130 -13.56 13.59 1.29
N GLU A 131 -14.75 13.12 1.62
CA GLU A 131 -15.00 12.11 2.63
C GLU A 131 -14.32 10.78 2.28
N ASP A 132 -14.36 10.34 1.02
CA ASP A 132 -13.60 9.17 0.57
C ASP A 132 -12.09 9.37 0.75
N ALA A 133 -11.58 10.57 0.45
CA ALA A 133 -10.18 10.90 0.64
C ALA A 133 -9.78 10.86 2.13
N GLU A 134 -10.63 11.36 3.02
CA GLU A 134 -10.43 11.30 4.47
C GLU A 134 -10.46 9.87 5.01
N ILE A 135 -11.36 9.01 4.51
CA ILE A 135 -11.38 7.59 4.86
C ILE A 135 -10.04 6.93 4.52
N VAL A 136 -9.49 7.23 3.33
CA VAL A 136 -8.19 6.69 2.91
C VAL A 136 -7.05 7.27 3.76
N TYR A 137 -7.05 8.57 4.04
CA TYR A 137 -6.08 9.21 4.92
C TYR A 137 -6.07 8.53 6.30
N ASN A 138 -7.23 8.43 6.93
CA ASN A 138 -7.40 7.84 8.26
C ASN A 138 -7.02 6.36 8.27
N PHE A 139 -7.31 5.62 7.20
CA PHE A 139 -6.87 4.23 7.07
C PHE A 139 -5.35 4.13 7.20
N PHE A 140 -4.58 4.94 6.45
CA PHE A 140 -3.13 4.85 6.50
C PHE A 140 -2.55 5.36 7.82
N THR A 141 -3.01 6.52 8.29
CA THR A 141 -2.45 7.15 9.49
C THR A 141 -2.75 6.33 10.75
N ASN A 142 -3.97 5.84 10.93
CA ASN A 142 -4.33 5.06 12.11
C ASN A 142 -3.73 3.65 12.09
N THR A 143 -3.52 3.07 10.91
CA THR A 143 -3.03 1.69 10.80
C THR A 143 -1.51 1.60 10.88
N PHE A 144 -0.77 2.51 10.23
CA PHE A 144 0.68 2.33 10.01
C PHE A 144 1.55 3.33 10.78
N ARG A 145 1.02 4.49 11.19
CA ARG A 145 1.81 5.49 11.92
C ARG A 145 2.35 4.89 13.22
N ASN A 146 3.66 5.00 13.39
CA ASN A 146 4.45 4.54 14.56
C ASN A 146 4.55 3.02 14.74
N LYS A 147 4.08 2.24 13.77
CA LYS A 147 4.33 0.80 13.74
C LYS A 147 5.64 0.49 13.01
N ASN A 148 6.24 -0.64 13.37
CA ASN A 148 7.24 -1.29 12.52
C ASN A 148 6.61 -2.45 11.75
N VAL A 149 7.32 -2.96 10.74
CA VAL A 149 6.86 -4.06 9.89
C VAL A 149 6.51 -5.31 10.70
N GLN A 150 7.35 -5.70 11.67
CA GLN A 150 7.11 -6.91 12.46
C GLN A 150 5.82 -6.83 13.28
N GLN A 151 5.59 -5.71 13.97
CA GLN A 151 4.36 -5.46 14.74
C GLN A 151 3.11 -5.59 13.85
N PHE A 152 3.18 -5.07 12.62
CA PHE A 152 2.08 -5.17 11.67
C PHE A 152 1.82 -6.62 11.21
N LEU A 153 2.87 -7.37 10.91
CA LEU A 153 2.73 -8.78 10.51
C LEU A 153 2.16 -9.64 11.63
N ASP A 154 2.61 -9.43 12.87
CA ASP A 154 2.10 -10.14 14.04
C ASP A 154 0.60 -9.87 14.24
N GLU A 155 0.15 -8.62 14.10
CA GLU A 155 -1.26 -8.25 14.17
C GLU A 155 -2.10 -8.91 13.06
N MET A 156 -1.58 -8.99 11.84
CA MET A 156 -2.25 -9.66 10.73
C MET A 156 -2.41 -11.16 10.97
N ASP A 157 -1.37 -11.82 11.45
CA ASP A 157 -1.39 -13.26 11.74
C ASP A 157 -2.39 -13.60 12.85
N LEU A 158 -2.46 -12.76 13.89
CA LEU A 158 -3.44 -12.90 14.97
C LEU A 158 -4.87 -12.75 14.44
N THR A 159 -5.12 -11.74 13.62
CA THR A 159 -6.44 -11.49 13.01
C THR A 159 -6.88 -12.65 12.11
N GLN A 160 -5.95 -13.19 11.32
CA GLN A 160 -6.23 -14.34 10.44
C GLN A 160 -6.56 -15.60 11.25
N LYS A 161 -5.85 -15.86 12.34
CA LYS A 161 -6.13 -16.98 13.25
C LYS A 161 -7.51 -16.86 13.89
N GLN A 162 -7.88 -15.65 14.35
CA GLN A 162 -9.20 -15.39 14.91
C GLN A 162 -10.32 -15.67 13.89
N TYR A 163 -10.18 -15.16 12.67
CA TYR A 163 -11.16 -15.40 11.60
C TYR A 163 -11.34 -16.90 11.30
N ILE A 164 -10.23 -17.65 11.21
CA ILE A 164 -10.28 -19.10 10.96
C ILE A 164 -10.98 -19.83 12.10
N ASN A 165 -10.71 -19.45 13.35
CA ASN A 165 -11.37 -20.05 14.51
C ASN A 165 -12.89 -19.80 14.49
N GLU A 166 -13.31 -18.56 14.26
CA GLU A 166 -14.73 -18.20 14.16
C GLU A 166 -15.45 -18.95 13.03
N GLU A 167 -14.81 -19.12 11.86
CA GLU A 167 -15.37 -19.92 10.77
C GLU A 167 -15.49 -21.40 11.12
N ASN A 168 -14.51 -21.95 11.83
CA ASN A 168 -14.53 -23.35 12.25
C ASN A 168 -15.64 -23.59 13.29
N GLU A 169 -15.83 -22.67 14.24
CA GLU A 169 -16.92 -22.70 15.22
C GLU A 169 -18.30 -22.64 14.55
N LYS A 170 -18.49 -21.74 13.57
CA LYS A 170 -19.74 -21.67 12.79
C LYS A 170 -20.04 -22.98 12.05
N LYS A 171 -19.04 -23.56 11.39
CA LYS A 171 -19.16 -24.84 10.66
C LYS A 171 -19.41 -26.02 11.59
N GLN A 172 -18.97 -25.95 12.85
CA GLN A 172 -19.26 -26.99 13.83
C GLN A 172 -20.71 -26.89 14.31
N PHE A 173 -21.19 -25.68 14.61
CA PHE A 173 -22.58 -25.44 15.00
C PHE A 173 -23.59 -25.84 13.92
N GLU A 174 -23.29 -25.55 12.64
CA GLU A 174 -24.13 -25.96 11.50
C GLU A 174 -24.19 -27.48 11.26
N LYS A 175 -23.26 -28.26 11.81
CA LYS A 175 -23.27 -29.73 11.72
C LYS A 175 -24.01 -30.41 12.88
N GLU A 176 -24.26 -29.66 13.96
CA GLU A 176 -24.94 -30.15 15.16
C GLU A 176 -26.47 -29.84 15.14
N VAL A 177 -26.94 -29.09 14.14
CA VAL A 177 -28.36 -28.75 13.86
C VAL A 177 -28.86 -29.54 12.66
#